data_AF-A0A812ULA0-F1
#
_entry.id   AF-A0A812ULA0-F1
#
_cell.length_a   1.000
_cell.length_b   1.000
_cell.length_c   1.000
_cell.angle_alpha   90.00
_cell.angle_beta   90.00
_cell.angle_gamma   90.00
#
_symmetry.space_group_name_H-M   'P 1'
#
loop_
_entity.id
_entity.type
_entity.pdbx_description
1 polymer ?
#
loop_
_entity_poly.entity_id
_entity_poly.type
_entity_poly.pdbx_seq_one_letter_code
_entity_poly.pdbx_strand_id
1 'polypeptide(L)'
;MEVQQCTYMNKICRGCYNARLPIMAKVKTRIRAQGGLEELQPSLKMRKEYEAAHDADLLKNRPAKIDGLQNAAASHLNGQVCRLVAKDAETLRWTVELVSGEQKSIKEVNLTASK
;
A
#
# COMPACT_ATOMS: atom_id res chain seq x y z
N MET A 1 -2.45 33.16 -25.51
CA MET A 1 -3.18 31.91 -25.78
C MET A 1 -4.01 31.60 -24.55
N GLU A 2 -5.27 31.98 -24.57
CA GLU A 2 -6.19 31.79 -23.44
C GLU A 2 -6.74 30.36 -23.47
N VAL A 3 -6.64 29.68 -22.33
CA VAL A 3 -7.17 28.33 -22.15
C VAL A 3 -8.69 28.45 -22.06
N GLN A 4 -9.38 28.10 -23.14
CA GLN A 4 -10.83 28.01 -23.18
C GLN A 4 -11.30 26.95 -22.17
N GLN A 5 -11.82 27.39 -21.03
CA GLN A 5 -12.54 26.54 -20.09
C GLN A 5 -13.76 25.95 -20.80
N CYS A 6 -13.71 24.65 -21.06
CA CYS A 6 -14.82 23.90 -21.62
C CYS A 6 -15.91 23.73 -20.53
N THR A 7 -16.83 24.70 -20.46
CA THR A 7 -18.00 24.65 -19.58
C THR A 7 -18.98 23.63 -20.15
N TYR A 8 -18.91 22.39 -19.66
CA TYR A 8 -19.82 21.31 -20.04
C TYR A 8 -21.24 21.65 -19.55
N MET A 9 -22.01 22.36 -20.37
CA MET A 9 -23.42 22.63 -20.16
C MET A 9 -24.21 21.31 -20.26
N ASN A 10 -24.47 20.66 -19.12
CA ASN A 10 -25.46 19.59 -19.03
C ASN A 10 -26.88 20.17 -19.20
N LYS A 11 -27.31 20.45 -20.44
CA LYS A 11 -28.72 20.75 -20.77
C LYS A 11 -29.56 19.47 -20.81
N ILE A 12 -29.45 18.63 -19.78
CA ILE A 12 -30.25 17.41 -19.67
C ILE A 12 -31.47 17.74 -18.81
N CYS A 13 -32.67 17.58 -19.37
CA CYS A 13 -33.88 17.80 -18.59
C CYS A 13 -33.97 16.79 -17.42
N ARG A 14 -34.72 17.12 -16.37
CA ARG A 14 -34.84 16.26 -15.19
C ARG A 14 -35.37 14.86 -15.53
N GLY A 15 -36.22 14.74 -16.55
CA GLY A 15 -36.68 13.46 -17.09
C GLY A 15 -35.54 12.62 -17.69
N CYS A 16 -34.69 13.20 -18.53
CA CYS A 16 -33.54 12.52 -19.12
C CYS A 16 -32.46 12.19 -18.08
N TYR A 17 -32.28 13.03 -17.05
CA TYR A 17 -31.39 12.73 -15.93
C TYR A 17 -31.91 11.54 -15.11
N ASN A 18 -33.21 11.53 -14.80
CA ASN A 18 -33.83 10.43 -14.07
C ASN A 18 -33.84 9.13 -14.88
N ALA A 19 -34.01 9.20 -16.21
CA ALA A 19 -33.92 8.05 -17.10
C ALA A 19 -32.49 7.48 -17.22
N ARG A 20 -31.46 8.31 -17.03
CA ARG A 20 -30.06 7.85 -16.99
C ARG A 20 -29.79 6.93 -15.80
N LEU A 21 -30.42 7.16 -14.65
CA LEU A 21 -30.21 6.35 -13.45
C LEU A 21 -30.48 4.84 -13.65
N PRO A 22 -31.68 4.41 -14.15
CA PRO A 22 -31.95 3.00 -14.40
C PRO A 22 -31.13 2.44 -15.58
N ILE A 23 -30.77 3.26 -16.56
CA ILE A 23 -29.88 2.86 -17.66
C ILE A 23 -28.49 2.53 -17.12
N MET A 24 -27.91 3.42 -16.31
CA MET A 24 -26.60 3.18 -15.68
C MET A 24 -26.65 1.98 -14.73
N ALA A 25 -27.76 1.77 -14.02
CA ALA A 25 -27.94 0.56 -13.21
C ALA A 25 -27.91 -0.71 -14.09
N LYS A 26 -28.68 -0.76 -15.19
CA LYS A 26 -28.70 -1.91 -16.12
C LYS A 26 -27.35 -2.15 -16.79
N VAL A 27 -26.65 -1.07 -17.19
CA VAL A 27 -25.31 -1.15 -17.78
C VAL A 27 -24.32 -1.72 -16.76
N LYS A 28 -24.33 -1.24 -15.51
CA LYS A 28 -23.51 -1.80 -14.43
C LYS A 28 -23.81 -3.28 -14.20
N THR A 29 -25.08 -3.68 -14.17
CA THR A 29 -25.48 -5.09 -14.01
C THR A 29 -24.98 -5.97 -15.15
N ARG A 30 -25.08 -5.51 -16.41
CA ARG A 30 -24.56 -6.23 -17.58
C ARG A 30 -23.04 -6.35 -17.56
N ILE A 31 -22.36 -5.25 -17.27
CA ILE A 31 -20.89 -5.22 -17.15
C ILE A 31 -20.44 -6.21 -16.07
N ARG A 32 -21.12 -6.24 -14.90
CA ARG A 32 -20.86 -7.23 -13.84
C ARG A 32 -21.08 -8.68 -14.30
N ALA A 33 -22.20 -8.95 -14.98
CA ALA A 33 -22.50 -10.29 -15.50
C ALA A 33 -21.49 -10.77 -16.55
N GLN A 34 -20.86 -9.83 -17.26
CA GLN A 34 -19.80 -10.08 -18.25
C GLN A 34 -18.39 -10.12 -17.63
N GLY A 35 -18.26 -10.13 -16.29
CA GLY A 35 -16.98 -10.17 -15.59
C GLY A 35 -16.24 -8.84 -15.53
N GLY A 36 -16.91 -7.73 -15.84
CA GLY A 36 -16.37 -6.38 -15.79
C GLY A 36 -16.72 -5.59 -14.52
N LEU A 37 -15.72 -4.83 -14.08
CA LEU A 37 -15.72 -3.66 -13.19
C LEU A 37 -16.29 -3.78 -11.77
N GLU A 38 -15.78 -4.75 -11.03
CA GLU A 38 -15.28 -4.58 -9.66
C GLU A 38 -14.36 -5.78 -9.44
N GLU A 39 -13.06 -5.56 -9.29
CA GLU A 39 -12.22 -6.57 -8.66
C GLU A 39 -12.89 -6.84 -7.31
N LEU A 40 -13.54 -8.01 -7.16
CA LEU A 40 -13.96 -8.45 -5.85
C LEU A 40 -12.72 -8.31 -4.98
N GLN A 41 -12.75 -7.38 -4.03
CA GLN A 41 -11.66 -7.26 -3.07
C GLN A 41 -11.37 -8.68 -2.57
N PRO A 42 -10.09 -9.08 -2.49
CA PRO A 42 -9.76 -10.42 -2.07
C PRO A 42 -10.51 -10.74 -0.77
N SER A 43 -11.15 -11.91 -0.74
CA SER A 43 -11.95 -12.32 0.40
C SER A 43 -11.14 -12.19 1.69
N LEU A 44 -11.79 -11.96 2.84
CA LEU A 44 -11.10 -11.87 4.13
C LEU A 44 -10.17 -13.07 4.39
N LYS A 45 -10.59 -14.26 3.95
CA LYS A 45 -9.78 -15.48 4.02
C LYS A 45 -8.51 -15.35 3.18
N MET A 46 -8.62 -14.92 1.94
CA MET A 46 -7.47 -14.74 1.03
C MET A 46 -6.51 -13.65 1.52
N ARG A 47 -7.02 -12.53 2.06
CA ARG A 47 -6.17 -11.49 2.67
C ARG A 47 -5.38 -12.03 3.86
N LYS A 48 -6.04 -12.79 4.73
CA LYS A 48 -5.41 -13.39 5.91
C LYS A 48 -4.37 -14.44 5.54
N GLU A 49 -4.64 -15.25 4.51
CA GLU A 49 -3.67 -16.22 3.97
C GLU A 49 -2.45 -15.51 3.36
N TYR A 50 -2.67 -14.41 2.62
CA TYR A 50 -1.59 -13.59 2.07
C TYR A 50 -0.74 -12.94 3.17
N GLU A 51 -1.37 -12.30 4.16
CA GLU A 51 -0.69 -11.69 5.31
C GLU A 51 0.12 -12.71 6.11
N ALA A 52 -0.43 -13.92 6.32
CA ALA A 52 0.28 -15.01 7.00
C ALA A 52 1.47 -15.53 6.18
N ALA A 53 1.33 -15.66 4.87
CA ALA A 53 2.40 -16.10 3.99
C ALA A 53 3.56 -15.09 3.94
N HIS A 54 3.25 -13.80 4.04
CA HIS A 54 4.22 -12.71 3.99
C HIS A 54 4.58 -12.19 5.40
N ASP A 55 4.28 -12.93 6.48
CA ASP A 55 4.50 -12.44 7.86
C ASP A 55 5.99 -12.23 8.19
N ALA A 56 6.86 -13.02 7.56
CA ALA A 56 8.31 -12.90 7.70
C ALA A 56 8.93 -11.83 6.77
N ASP A 57 8.16 -11.31 5.80
CA ASP A 57 8.70 -10.41 4.79
C ASP A 57 8.92 -9.01 5.34
N LEU A 58 10.12 -8.50 5.06
CA LEU A 58 10.50 -7.12 5.35
C LEU A 58 9.87 -6.23 4.27
N LEU A 59 8.73 -5.63 4.62
CA LEU A 59 7.96 -4.75 3.74
C LEU A 59 8.03 -3.31 4.23
N LYS A 60 7.91 -2.36 3.29
CA LYS A 60 7.83 -0.94 3.62
C LYS A 60 6.69 -0.68 4.60
N ASN A 61 6.96 0.19 5.57
CA ASN A 61 6.10 0.59 6.69
C ASN A 61 5.82 -0.49 7.73
N ARG A 62 6.36 -1.70 7.59
CA ARG A 62 6.21 -2.76 8.59
C ARG A 62 7.16 -2.55 9.78
N PRO A 63 6.75 -2.89 11.01
CA PRO A 63 7.68 -2.95 12.14
C PRO A 63 8.69 -4.10 11.96
N ALA A 64 9.94 -3.84 12.33
CA ALA A 64 11.03 -4.80 12.37
C ALA A 64 11.85 -4.59 13.64
N LYS A 65 12.54 -5.63 14.08
CA LYS A 65 13.48 -5.59 15.19
C LYS A 65 14.89 -5.71 14.65
N ILE A 66 15.79 -4.88 15.17
CA ILE A 66 17.21 -4.93 14.82
C ILE A 66 17.89 -5.96 15.71
N ASP A 67 18.65 -6.87 15.12
CA ASP A 67 19.46 -7.84 15.86
C ASP A 67 20.72 -8.24 15.08
N GLY A 68 21.69 -8.86 15.75
CA GLY A 68 22.89 -9.41 15.08
C GLY A 68 23.97 -8.39 14.66
N LEU A 69 23.87 -7.12 15.06
CA LEU A 69 24.94 -6.14 14.83
C LEU A 69 26.15 -6.44 15.73
N GLN A 70 27.28 -6.81 15.12
CA GLN A 70 28.52 -7.13 15.84
C GLN A 70 29.42 -5.91 16.08
N ASN A 71 29.18 -4.79 15.39
CA ASN A 71 30.04 -3.61 15.50
C ASN A 71 29.74 -2.85 16.81
N ALA A 72 30.78 -2.51 17.58
CA ALA A 72 30.65 -1.82 18.88
C ALA A 72 29.85 -0.50 18.78
N ALA A 73 30.02 0.23 17.67
CA ALA A 73 29.31 1.47 17.42
C ALA A 73 27.80 1.28 17.16
N ALA A 74 27.34 0.08 16.79
CA ALA A 74 25.96 -0.20 16.42
C ALA A 74 25.29 -1.26 17.33
N SER A 75 26.05 -1.87 18.23
CA SER A 75 25.55 -2.91 19.15
C SER A 75 24.42 -2.40 20.06
N HIS A 76 24.42 -1.11 20.39
CA HIS A 76 23.35 -0.45 21.16
C HIS A 76 21.98 -0.43 20.45
N LEU A 77 21.95 -0.69 19.14
CA LEU A 77 20.72 -0.77 18.34
C LEU A 77 20.10 -2.17 18.37
N ASN A 78 20.85 -3.20 18.75
CA ASN A 78 20.31 -4.55 18.87
C ASN A 78 19.23 -4.59 19.95
N GLY A 79 18.12 -5.23 19.64
CA GLY A 79 16.95 -5.30 20.50
C GLY A 79 15.92 -4.20 20.26
N GLN A 80 16.26 -3.13 19.54
CA GLN A 80 15.34 -2.02 19.28
C GLN A 80 14.33 -2.35 18.17
N VAL A 81 13.11 -1.85 18.35
CA VAL A 81 12.06 -1.92 17.33
C VAL A 81 12.15 -0.67 16.44
N CYS A 82 12.00 -0.87 15.15
CA CYS A 82 12.10 0.15 14.12
C CYS A 82 11.01 -0.06 13.06
N ARG A 83 10.78 0.97 12.24
CA ARG A 83 9.89 0.92 11.09
C ARG A 83 10.71 0.93 9.81
N LEU A 84 10.40 0.01 8.89
CA LEU A 84 11.03 -0.03 7.57
C LEU A 84 10.53 1.13 6.71
N VAL A 85 11.39 2.05 6.28
CA VAL A 85 11.01 3.23 5.47
C VAL A 85 11.18 2.96 3.98
N ALA A 86 12.35 2.47 3.58
CA ALA A 86 12.68 2.21 2.19
C ALA A 86 13.79 1.16 2.07
N LYS A 87 13.75 0.35 1.02
CA LYS A 87 14.84 -0.54 0.62
C LYS A 87 15.64 0.14 -0.48
N ASP A 88 16.94 0.25 -0.26
CA ASP A 88 17.90 0.69 -1.26
C ASP A 88 18.27 -0.50 -2.15
N ALA A 89 17.99 -0.40 -3.45
CA ALA A 89 18.18 -1.50 -4.39
C ALA A 89 19.66 -1.73 -4.76
N GLU A 90 20.51 -0.72 -4.63
CA GLU A 90 21.93 -0.81 -4.99
C GLU A 90 22.75 -1.45 -3.88
N THR A 91 22.46 -1.09 -2.63
CA THR A 91 23.20 -1.54 -1.45
C THR A 91 22.53 -2.69 -0.71
N LEU A 92 21.29 -3.03 -1.08
CA LEU A 92 20.42 -4.00 -0.40
C LEU A 92 20.26 -3.70 1.10
N ARG A 93 20.31 -2.41 1.47
CA ARG A 93 20.12 -1.93 2.83
C ARG A 93 18.73 -1.35 3.00
N TRP A 94 18.16 -1.58 4.17
CA TRP A 94 16.92 -0.96 4.59
C TRP A 94 17.21 0.33 5.35
N THR A 95 16.58 1.40 4.93
CA THR A 95 16.43 2.60 5.75
C THR A 95 15.36 2.32 6.78
N VAL A 96 15.74 2.31 8.05
CA VAL A 96 14.84 2.09 9.18
C VAL A 96 14.72 3.35 10.01
N GLU A 97 13.53 3.62 10.52
CA GLU A 97 13.23 4.70 11.45
C GLU A 97 13.03 4.12 12.84
N LEU A 98 13.86 4.56 13.79
CA LEU A 98 13.78 4.16 15.19
C LEU A 98 12.66 4.93 15.89
N VAL A 99 12.23 4.46 17.07
CA VAL A 99 11.24 5.16 17.90
C VAL A 99 11.70 6.57 18.29
N SER A 100 13.02 6.79 18.35
CA SER A 100 13.63 8.11 18.57
C SER A 100 13.47 9.08 17.39
N GLY A 101 12.97 8.63 16.24
CA GLY A 101 12.91 9.39 14.99
C GLY A 101 14.23 9.40 14.19
N GLU A 102 15.26 8.73 14.68
CA GLU A 102 16.53 8.60 13.95
C GLU A 102 16.41 7.57 12.82
N GLN A 103 16.96 7.90 11.65
CA GLN A 103 17.02 6.99 10.51
C GLN A 103 18.40 6.34 10.38
N LYS A 104 18.43 5.03 10.18
CA LYS A 104 19.66 4.25 10.00
C LYS A 104 19.56 3.35 8.77
N SER A 105 20.69 3.15 8.08
CA SER A 105 20.79 2.11 7.03
C SER A 105 21.26 0.80 7.67
N ILE A 106 20.44 -0.24 7.60
CA ILE A 106 20.74 -1.55 8.19
C ILE A 106 20.61 -2.63 7.10
N LYS A 107 21.52 -3.61 7.13
CA LYS A 107 21.44 -4.75 6.21
C LYS A 107 20.24 -5.61 6.55
N GLU A 108 19.62 -6.18 5.53
CA GLU A 108 18.47 -7.08 5.66
C GLU A 108 18.72 -8.25 6.63
N VAL A 109 19.93 -8.79 6.66
CA VAL A 109 20.32 -9.89 7.56
C VAL A 109 20.29 -9.56 9.05
N ASN A 110 20.28 -8.27 9.41
CA ASN A 110 20.25 -7.79 10.79
C ASN A 110 18.84 -7.30 11.18
N LEU A 111 17.83 -7.62 10.39
CA LEU A 111 16.45 -7.21 10.59
C LEU A 111 15.54 -8.43 10.61
N THR A 112 14.72 -8.50 11.65
CA THR A 112 13.70 -9.53 11.80
C THR A 112 12.34 -8.86 11.78
N ALA A 113 11.44 -9.29 10.90
CA ALA A 113 10.07 -8.77 10.87
C ALA A 113 9.42 -8.98 12.26
N SER A 114 8.79 -7.92 12.77
CA SER A 114 8.06 -7.95 14.03
C SER A 114 6.56 -7.91 13.76
N LYS A 115 5.77 -8.52 14.65
CA LYS A 115 4.32 -8.66 14.51
C LYS A 115 3.59 -7.60 15.31
#